data_AF-A0A6L8N691-F1
#
_entry.id   AF-A0A6L8N691-F1
#
_cell.length_a   1.000
_cell.length_b   1.000
_cell.length_c   1.000
_cell.angle_alpha   90.00
_cell.angle_beta   90.00
_cell.angle_gamma   90.00
#
_symmetry.space_group_name_H-M   'P 1'
#
loop_
_entity.id
_entity.type
_entity.pdbx_description
1 polymer ?
#
loop_
_entity_poly.entity_id
_entity_poly.type
_entity_poly.pdbx_seq_one_letter_code
_entity_poly.pdbx_strand_id
1 'polypeptide(L)'
;MICEACWNTPVATVRDTAEGRDLLCLPCADGNYPARVVLFPPLGIYRLTARKLEMGKHGKPKPQLPPDPGPHPPKPTPKSPPGTPPV
;
A
#
# COMPACT_ATOMS: atom_id res chain seq x y z
N MET A 1 9.71 18.22 -3.80
CA MET A 1 10.51 17.00 -4.00
C MET A 1 11.10 16.60 -2.64
N ILE A 2 11.00 15.34 -2.23
CA ILE A 2 11.41 14.86 -0.89
C ILE A 2 12.71 14.04 -1.01
N CYS A 3 13.60 14.14 -0.01
CA CYS A 3 14.87 13.41 0.08
C CYS A 3 14.66 11.89 -0.09
N GLU A 4 15.35 11.27 -1.05
CA GLU A 4 15.21 9.85 -1.42
C GLU A 4 15.78 8.86 -0.40
N ALA A 5 16.60 9.33 0.54
CA ALA A 5 17.09 8.51 1.65
C ALA A 5 16.07 8.46 2.81
N CYS A 6 15.66 9.61 3.34
CA CYS A 6 14.82 9.66 4.55
C CYS A 6 13.31 9.71 4.28
N TRP A 7 12.89 10.16 3.09
CA TRP A 7 11.49 10.41 2.71
C TRP A 7 10.72 11.36 3.65
N ASN A 8 11.42 12.20 4.41
CA ASN A 8 10.80 13.08 5.40
C ASN A 8 11.06 14.57 5.12
N THR A 9 12.27 14.93 4.71
CA THR A 9 12.67 16.33 4.52
C THR A 9 12.76 16.70 3.04
N PRO A 10 12.57 17.98 2.67
CA PRO A 10 12.78 18.43 1.29
C PRO A 10 14.19 18.15 0.76
N VAL A 11 14.31 18.02 -0.56
CA VAL A 11 15.61 17.92 -1.24
C VAL A 11 16.34 19.26 -1.13
N ALA A 12 17.64 19.19 -0.79
CA ALA A 12 18.53 20.34 -0.71
C ALA A 12 19.73 20.20 -1.67
N THR A 13 20.10 18.97 -2.04
CA THR A 13 21.27 18.70 -2.88
C THR A 13 21.02 17.50 -3.80
N VAL A 14 21.79 17.45 -4.89
CA VAL A 14 21.78 16.36 -5.88
C VAL A 14 23.18 15.75 -5.90
N ARG A 15 23.26 14.43 -5.90
CA ARG A 15 24.52 13.68 -5.98
C ARG A 15 24.45 12.71 -7.15
N ASP A 16 25.38 12.83 -8.09
CA ASP A 16 25.54 11.85 -9.17
C ASP A 16 26.29 10.61 -8.65
N THR A 17 25.75 9.43 -8.95
CA THR A 17 26.33 8.12 -8.65
C THR A 17 26.52 7.32 -9.93
N ALA A 18 27.17 6.16 -9.86
CA ALA A 18 27.32 5.28 -11.02
C ALA A 18 25.97 4.74 -11.53
N GLU A 19 24.97 4.62 -10.66
CA GLU A 19 23.65 4.07 -10.96
C GLU A 19 22.63 5.15 -11.39
N GLY A 20 22.95 6.44 -11.21
CA GLY A 20 22.03 7.53 -11.53
C GLY A 20 22.29 8.79 -10.70
N ARG A 21 21.22 9.44 -10.26
CA ARG A 21 21.29 10.63 -9.39
C ARG A 21 20.45 10.41 -8.14
N ASP A 22 21.01 10.77 -6.99
CA ASP A 22 20.31 10.79 -5.71
C ASP A 22 19.88 12.22 -5.38
N LEU A 23 18.62 12.38 -4.94
CA LEU A 23 18.08 13.65 -4.47
C LEU A 23 18.01 13.65 -2.94
N LEU A 24 18.88 14.39 -2.26
CA LEU A 24 19.11 14.28 -0.82
C LEU A 24 18.88 15.59 -0.05
N CYS A 25 18.61 15.48 1.25
CA CYS A 25 18.75 16.60 2.19
C CYS A 25 20.19 16.67 2.71
N LEU A 26 20.59 17.83 3.27
CA LEU A 26 21.96 18.05 3.76
C LEU A 26 22.43 16.96 4.73
N PRO A 27 21.67 16.59 5.80
CA PRO A 27 22.13 15.55 6.72
C PRO A 27 22.33 14.18 6.05
N CYS A 28 21.47 13.82 5.10
CA CYS A 28 21.60 12.55 4.39
C CYS A 28 22.76 12.54 3.40
N ALA A 29 23.05 13.69 2.77
CA ALA A 29 24.21 13.82 1.89
C ALA A 29 25.52 13.79 2.68
N ASP A 30 25.62 14.53 3.77
CA ASP A 30 26.80 14.58 4.65
C ASP A 30 27.08 13.21 5.28
N GLY A 31 26.03 12.51 5.69
CA GLY A 31 26.13 11.14 6.24
C GLY A 31 26.31 10.05 5.18
N ASN A 32 26.43 10.41 3.90
CA ASN A 32 26.55 9.48 2.77
C ASN A 32 25.48 8.37 2.76
N TYR A 33 24.24 8.71 3.13
CA TYR A 33 23.14 7.75 3.13
C TYR A 33 22.79 7.35 1.69
N PRO A 34 22.57 6.05 1.40
CA PRO A 34 22.08 5.61 0.10
C PRO A 34 20.61 5.97 -0.07
N ALA A 35 20.17 6.16 -1.32
CA ALA A 35 18.75 6.26 -1.62
C ALA A 35 18.01 4.98 -1.16
N ARG A 36 16.81 5.16 -0.59
CA ARG A 36 16.06 4.05 -0.01
C ARG A 36 15.68 2.98 -1.05
N VAL A 37 15.54 3.36 -2.31
CA VAL A 37 15.27 2.46 -3.44
C VAL A 37 16.42 1.49 -3.71
N VAL A 38 17.65 1.88 -3.36
CA VAL A 38 18.85 1.02 -3.47
C VAL A 38 18.84 -0.02 -2.35
N LEU A 39 18.43 0.37 -1.14
CA LEU A 39 18.28 -0.53 0.01
C LEU A 39 17.08 -1.48 -0.16
N PHE A 40 16.01 -0.99 -0.76
CA PHE A 40 14.79 -1.74 -1.04
C PHE A 40 14.47 -1.63 -2.53
N PRO A 41 15.15 -2.42 -3.38
CA PRO A 41 14.77 -2.53 -4.77
C PRO A 41 13.27 -2.86 -4.83
N PRO A 42 12.51 -2.36 -5.81
CA PRO A 42 11.06 -2.60 -5.91
C PRO A 42 10.67 -4.08 -5.86
N LEU A 43 11.61 -4.99 -6.16
CA LEU A 43 11.44 -6.44 -6.08
C LEU A 43 12.15 -7.09 -4.88
N GLY A 44 13.04 -6.35 -4.20
CA GLY A 44 13.92 -6.82 -3.13
C GLY A 44 13.21 -7.07 -1.80
N ILE A 45 12.17 -6.30 -1.48
CA ILE A 45 11.36 -6.51 -0.25
C ILE A 45 10.72 -7.91 -0.25
N TYR A 46 10.37 -8.42 -1.44
CA TYR A 46 9.75 -9.73 -1.62
C TYR A 46 10.73 -10.83 -2.08
N ARG A 47 12.04 -10.53 -2.18
CA ARG A 47 13.04 -11.41 -2.83
C ARG A 47 12.56 -11.94 -4.20
N LEU A 48 11.77 -11.14 -4.91
CA LEU A 48 11.33 -11.45 -6.26
C LEU A 48 12.46 -10.99 -7.19
N THR A 49 13.04 -11.91 -7.94
CA THR A 49 13.89 -11.53 -9.07
C THR A 49 12.98 -11.32 -10.29
N ALA A 50 13.41 -10.58 -11.32
CA ALA A 50 12.63 -10.44 -12.56
C ALA A 50 12.19 -11.81 -13.14
N ARG A 51 13.02 -12.84 -12.94
CA ARG A 51 12.75 -14.24 -13.31
C ARG A 51 11.64 -14.93 -12.50
N LYS A 52 11.34 -14.41 -11.31
CA LYS A 52 10.28 -14.88 -10.40
C LYS A 52 8.95 -14.15 -10.62
N LEU A 53 8.96 -13.09 -11.43
CA LEU A 53 7.80 -12.33 -11.91
C LEU A 53 7.31 -12.83 -13.26
N GLU A 54 7.57 -14.09 -13.62
CA GLU A 54 6.72 -14.78 -14.60
C GLU A 54 5.29 -14.64 -14.10
N MET A 55 4.60 -13.62 -14.63
CA MET A 55 3.24 -13.23 -14.32
C MET A 55 2.36 -14.28 -15.00
N GLY A 56 2.48 -15.52 -14.54
CA GLY A 56 1.60 -16.59 -14.92
C GLY A 56 0.18 -16.05 -14.77
N LYS A 57 -0.63 -16.20 -15.83
CA LYS A 57 -2.03 -15.76 -15.88
C LYS A 57 -2.67 -15.98 -14.52
N HIS A 58 -2.83 -14.91 -13.74
CA HIS A 58 -3.56 -14.93 -12.48
C HIS A 58 -5.04 -15.13 -12.82
N GLY A 59 -5.39 -16.35 -13.23
CA GLY A 59 -6.76 -16.82 -13.27
C GLY A 59 -7.22 -16.89 -11.83
N LYS A 60 -7.98 -15.88 -11.39
CA LYS A 60 -8.55 -15.87 -10.04
C LYS A 60 -9.35 -17.16 -9.87
N PRO A 61 -9.03 -18.06 -8.91
CA PRO A 61 -10.00 -19.08 -8.56
C PRO A 61 -11.24 -18.32 -8.07
N LYS A 62 -12.41 -18.62 -8.64
CA LYS A 62 -13.68 -18.08 -8.14
C LYS A 62 -13.74 -18.41 -6.64
N PRO A 63 -13.97 -17.42 -5.75
CA PRO A 63 -14.17 -17.70 -4.34
C PRO A 63 -15.29 -18.75 -4.22
N GLN A 64 -14.97 -19.91 -3.64
CA GLN A 64 -16.01 -20.90 -3.33
C GLN A 64 -16.84 -20.31 -2.19
N LEU A 65 -18.13 -20.08 -2.43
CA LEU A 65 -19.02 -19.75 -1.33
C LEU A 65 -19.14 -20.98 -0.41
N PRO A 66 -19.22 -20.77 0.92
CA PRO A 66 -19.57 -21.86 1.83
C PRO A 66 -20.92 -22.47 1.43
N PRO A 67 -21.13 -23.79 1.63
CA PRO A 67 -22.40 -24.42 1.32
C PRO A 67 -23.51 -23.82 2.18
N ASP A 68 -24.56 -23.34 1.51
CA ASP A 68 -25.86 -22.91 2.03
C ASP A 68 -25.86 -22.05 3.32
N PRO A 69 -26.13 -20.72 3.24
CA PRO A 69 -26.23 -19.84 4.42
C PRO A 69 -27.32 -20.20 5.44
N GLY A 70 -28.08 -21.27 5.22
CA GLY A 70 -29.22 -21.63 6.04
C GLY A 70 -30.40 -20.66 5.81
N PRO A 71 -31.59 -20.98 6.36
CA PRO A 71 -32.77 -20.16 6.14
C PRO A 71 -32.58 -18.74 6.66
N HIS A 72 -32.93 -17.74 5.85
CA HIS A 72 -32.93 -16.35 6.30
C HIS A 72 -33.85 -16.19 7.52
N PRO A 73 -33.40 -15.50 8.59
CA PRO A 73 -34.26 -15.21 9.73
C PRO A 73 -35.46 -14.34 9.29
N PRO A 74 -36.62 -14.48 9.95
CA PRO A 74 -37.80 -13.69 9.61
C PRO A 74 -37.48 -12.19 9.72
N LYS A 75 -37.86 -11.44 8.69
CA LYS A 75 -37.64 -10.00 8.62
C LYS A 75 -38.38 -9.32 9.79
N PRO A 76 -37.73 -8.45 10.59
CA PRO A 76 -38.41 -7.73 11.65
C PRO A 76 -39.49 -6.82 11.05
N THR A 77 -40.71 -6.90 11.58
CA THR A 77 -41.79 -5.99 11.21
C THR A 77 -41.49 -4.60 11.81
N PRO A 78 -41.64 -3.51 11.04
CA PRO A 78 -41.52 -2.16 11.59
C PRO A 78 -42.57 -1.96 12.69
N LYS A 79 -42.14 -1.59 13.90
CA LYS A 79 -43.04 -1.10 14.94
C LYS A 79 -43.41 0.35 14.57
N SER A 80 -44.70 0.65 14.48
CA SER A 80 -45.18 2.02 14.25
C SER A 80 -44.59 2.98 15.30
N PRO A 81 -44.14 4.19 14.90
CA PRO A 81 -43.65 5.18 15.86
C PRO A 81 -44.74 5.57 16.88
N PRO A 82 -44.39 5.83 18.15
CA PRO A 82 -45.35 6.33 19.13
C PRO A 82 -45.97 7.65 18.67
N GLY A 83 -47.31 7.71 18.68
CA GLY A 83 -48.07 8.90 18.30
C GLY A 83 -47.66 10.12 19.10
N THR A 84 -47.49 11.25 18.41
CA THR A 84 -47.18 12.55 19.02
C THR A 84 -48.32 12.97 19.96
N PRO A 85 -48.05 13.38 21.21
CA PRO A 85 -49.08 13.87 22.11
C PRO A 85 -49.65 15.23 21.62
N PRO A 86 -50.94 15.51 21.86
CA PRO A 86 -51.58 16.76 21.43
C PRO A 86 -51.04 17.97 22.21
N VAL A 87 -51.00 19.12 21.52
CA VAL A 87 -50.61 20.46 22.04
C VAL A 87 -51.65 21.00 23.02
#